data_AF-A0A6S7HAT1-F1
#
_entry.id   AF-A0A6S7HAT1-F1
#
_cell.length_a   1.000
_cell.length_b   1.000
_cell.length_c   1.000
_cell.angle_alpha   90.00
_cell.angle_beta   90.00
_cell.angle_gamma   90.00
#
_symmetry.space_group_name_H-M   'P 1'
#
loop_
_entity.id
_entity.type
_entity.pdbx_description
1 polymer ?
#
loop_
_entity_poly.entity_id
_entity_poly.type
_entity_poly.pdbx_seq_one_letter_code
_entity_poly.pdbx_strand_id
1 'polypeptide(L)'
;MTTGDLKNNLRKFDAELKLINYASELDIEGLSIGRPSAFLPILHFVLTEFSIELAQYFYSKDYELLGKSDKNFVSVIYRILRDEFNTKPPLTREQFFTLGFAERKLQFATTVIQLCRRRSDMLKPKKKKTMIRSNAGIQYMYFGARMTRLIEE
;
A
#
# COMPACT_ATOMS: atom_id res chain seq x y z
N MET A 1 -27.97 -5.25 -8.88
CA MET A 1 -26.57 -5.58 -8.52
C MET A 1 -26.55 -5.81 -7.02
N THR A 2 -26.33 -7.05 -6.59
CA THR A 2 -26.50 -7.49 -5.21
C THR A 2 -25.37 -6.94 -4.33
N THR A 3 -25.69 -5.93 -3.52
CA THR A 3 -24.86 -5.41 -2.42
C THR A 3 -24.86 -6.44 -1.27
N GLY A 4 -24.28 -7.63 -1.50
CA GLY A 4 -24.38 -8.77 -0.58
C GLY A 4 -23.07 -9.18 0.10
N ASP A 5 -21.93 -8.75 -0.43
CA ASP A 5 -20.62 -9.32 -0.08
C ASP A 5 -19.71 -8.36 0.68
N LEU A 6 -20.28 -7.44 1.45
CA LEU A 6 -19.52 -6.51 2.30
C LEU A 6 -18.53 -7.26 3.21
N LYS A 7 -18.98 -8.35 3.83
CA LYS A 7 -18.17 -9.19 4.71
C LYS A 7 -16.98 -9.82 3.97
N ASN A 8 -17.18 -10.25 2.73
CA ASN A 8 -16.12 -10.84 1.90
C ASN A 8 -15.10 -9.77 1.51
N ASN A 9 -15.57 -8.57 1.12
CA ASN A 9 -14.70 -7.43 0.80
C ASN A 9 -13.91 -6.96 2.03
N LEU A 10 -14.53 -6.95 3.23
CA LEU A 10 -13.84 -6.71 4.49
C LEU A 10 -12.74 -7.72 4.77
N ARG A 11 -13.00 -9.02 4.58
CA ARG A 11 -11.99 -10.08 4.74
C ARG A 11 -10.81 -9.90 3.78
N LYS A 12 -11.08 -9.57 2.52
CA LYS A 12 -10.03 -9.29 1.53
C LYS A 12 -9.21 -8.05 1.91
N PHE A 13 -9.88 -7.00 2.37
CA PHE A 13 -9.24 -5.78 2.84
C PHE A 13 -8.34 -6.04 4.07
N ASP A 14 -8.85 -6.75 5.07
CA ASP A 14 -8.08 -7.15 6.25
C ASP A 14 -6.85 -8.00 5.89
N ALA A 15 -6.99 -8.94 4.96
CA ALA A 15 -5.87 -9.72 4.47
C ALA A 15 -4.78 -8.85 3.80
N GLU A 16 -5.15 -7.85 3.00
CA GLU A 16 -4.20 -6.92 2.40
C GLU A 16 -3.52 -6.03 3.45
N LEU A 17 -4.24 -5.61 4.50
CA LEU A 17 -3.68 -4.84 5.61
C LEU A 17 -2.64 -5.63 6.41
N LYS A 18 -2.89 -6.93 6.63
CA LYS A 18 -1.91 -7.83 7.25
C LYS A 18 -0.64 -7.97 6.41
N LEU A 19 -0.75 -7.93 5.09
CA LEU A 19 0.40 -8.02 4.18
C LEU A 19 1.29 -6.77 4.20
N ILE A 20 0.73 -5.61 4.52
CA ILE A 20 1.50 -4.36 4.71
C ILE A 20 1.91 -4.14 6.17
N ASN A 21 1.61 -5.11 7.05
CA ASN A 21 1.88 -5.09 8.50
C ASN A 21 1.36 -3.81 9.19
N TYR A 22 0.11 -3.45 8.89
CA TYR A 22 -0.54 -2.30 9.52
C TYR A 22 -0.68 -2.51 11.03
N ALA A 23 -0.01 -1.68 11.82
CA ALA A 23 0.07 -1.82 13.27
C ALA A 23 -1.08 -1.13 14.04
N SER A 24 -1.88 -0.29 13.38
CA SER A 24 -2.94 0.48 14.04
C SER A 24 -4.23 -0.33 14.17
N GLU A 25 -5.05 0.04 15.17
CA GLU A 25 -6.34 -0.60 15.42
C GLU A 25 -7.32 -0.32 14.28
N LEU A 26 -7.97 -1.37 13.77
CA LEU A 26 -8.94 -1.25 12.70
C LEU A 26 -10.34 -1.02 13.27
N ASP A 27 -10.95 0.12 12.93
CA ASP A 27 -12.35 0.43 13.25
C ASP A 27 -13.30 -0.36 12.32
N ILE A 28 -13.51 -1.64 12.63
CA ILE A 28 -14.35 -2.56 11.83
C ILE A 28 -15.79 -2.05 11.73
N GLU A 29 -16.31 -1.43 12.79
CA GLU A 29 -17.66 -0.87 12.80
C GLU A 29 -17.76 0.33 11.85
N GLY A 30 -16.81 1.26 11.94
CA GLY A 30 -16.69 2.39 11.02
C GLY A 30 -16.52 1.95 9.58
N LEU A 31 -15.70 0.95 9.30
CA LEU A 31 -15.52 0.37 7.95
C LEU A 31 -16.82 -0.25 7.43
N SER A 32 -17.57 -0.95 8.28
CA SER A 32 -18.84 -1.61 7.92
C SER A 32 -19.94 -0.60 7.57
N ILE A 33 -19.98 0.54 8.28
CA ILE A 33 -20.92 1.63 8.03
C ILE A 33 -20.45 2.54 6.88
N GLY A 34 -19.17 2.45 6.50
CA GLY A 34 -18.57 3.29 5.47
C GLY A 34 -18.21 4.68 5.97
N ARG A 35 -17.74 4.80 7.22
CA ARG A 35 -17.31 6.07 7.83
C ARG A 35 -15.96 6.51 7.25
N PRO A 36 -15.85 7.73 6.68
CA PRO A 36 -14.61 8.18 6.04
C PRO A 36 -13.39 8.21 6.98
N SER A 37 -13.60 8.58 8.24
CA SER A 37 -12.55 8.67 9.26
C SER A 37 -11.86 7.33 9.55
N ALA A 38 -12.52 6.19 9.29
CA ALA A 38 -11.92 4.87 9.44
C ALA A 38 -10.96 4.52 8.28
N PHE A 39 -11.19 5.06 7.07
CA PHE A 39 -10.38 4.77 5.89
C PHE A 39 -9.18 5.71 5.74
N LEU A 40 -9.30 6.97 6.18
CA LEU A 40 -8.25 7.99 6.08
C LEU A 40 -6.91 7.58 6.71
N PRO A 41 -6.83 7.10 7.97
CA PRO A 41 -5.55 6.75 8.59
C PRO A 41 -4.87 5.57 7.89
N ILE A 42 -5.67 4.63 7.39
CA ILE A 42 -5.18 3.48 6.62
C ILE A 42 -4.55 3.95 5.31
N LEU A 43 -5.26 4.80 4.55
CA LEU A 43 -4.76 5.34 3.30
C LEU A 43 -3.51 6.21 3.49
N HIS A 44 -3.46 6.98 4.59
CA HIS A 44 -2.28 7.76 4.95
C HIS A 44 -1.07 6.85 5.16
N PHE A 45 -1.19 5.84 6.03
CA PHE A 45 -0.13 4.87 6.28
C PHE A 45 0.38 4.19 4.99
N VAL A 46 -0.53 3.77 4.11
CA VAL A 46 -0.18 3.07 2.86
C VAL A 46 0.65 3.94 1.92
N LEU A 47 0.43 5.26 1.92
CA LEU A 47 1.11 6.18 1.01
C LEU A 47 2.39 6.78 1.61
N THR A 48 2.48 6.87 2.94
CA THR A 48 3.61 7.52 3.61
C THR A 48 4.53 6.54 4.33
N GLU A 49 3.99 5.58 5.08
CA GLU A 49 4.75 4.71 5.98
C GLU A 49 5.05 3.32 5.40
N PHE A 50 4.24 2.84 4.46
CA PHE A 50 4.40 1.49 3.90
C PHE A 50 5.74 1.27 3.19
N SER A 51 6.24 2.25 2.42
CA SER A 51 7.50 2.11 1.68
C SER A 51 8.14 3.47 1.44
N ILE A 52 9.39 3.60 1.92
CA ILE A 52 10.19 4.82 1.76
C ILE A 52 10.36 5.18 0.27
N GLU A 53 10.60 4.19 -0.59
CA GLU A 53 10.78 4.43 -2.03
C GLU A 53 9.50 4.96 -2.69
N LEU A 54 8.32 4.49 -2.26
CA LEU A 54 7.05 5.05 -2.75
C LEU A 54 6.86 6.49 -2.27
N ALA A 55 7.13 6.76 -1.00
CA ALA A 55 7.01 8.11 -0.45
C ALA A 55 7.94 9.09 -1.18
N GLN A 56 9.19 8.69 -1.45
CA GLN A 56 10.13 9.47 -2.25
C GLN A 56 9.67 9.65 -3.70
N TYR A 57 9.07 8.62 -4.29
CA TYR A 57 8.51 8.71 -5.64
C TYR A 57 7.39 9.74 -5.72
N PHE A 58 6.45 9.71 -4.77
CA PHE A 58 5.36 10.70 -4.71
C PHE A 58 5.89 12.10 -4.43
N TYR A 59 6.88 12.24 -3.55
CA TYR A 59 7.54 13.51 -3.28
C TYR A 59 8.24 14.08 -4.53
N SER A 60 8.93 13.24 -5.30
CA SER A 60 9.59 13.63 -6.56
C SER A 60 8.62 14.02 -7.68
N LYS A 61 7.33 13.71 -7.51
CA LYS A 61 6.25 14.01 -8.43
C LYS A 61 5.38 15.19 -7.96
N ASP A 62 5.83 15.93 -6.95
CA ASP A 62 5.12 17.05 -6.32
C ASP A 62 3.76 16.68 -5.71
N TYR A 63 3.58 15.42 -5.30
CA TYR A 63 2.42 15.01 -4.52
C TYR A 63 2.70 15.19 -3.03
N GLU A 64 2.33 16.35 -2.49
CA GLU A 64 2.44 16.55 -1.03
C GLU A 64 1.27 15.83 -0.33
N LEU A 65 1.62 14.78 0.41
CA LEU A 65 0.68 13.94 1.16
C LEU A 65 0.59 14.31 2.66
N LEU A 66 1.53 15.12 3.15
CA LEU A 66 1.65 15.52 4.57
C LEU A 66 1.01 16.89 4.81
N GLY A 67 0.39 17.09 5.98
CA GLY A 67 -0.10 18.40 6.45
C GLY A 67 -1.34 18.95 5.76
N LYS A 68 -2.04 18.16 4.93
CA LYS A 68 -3.26 18.57 4.24
C LYS A 68 -4.51 18.14 5.00
N SER A 69 -5.56 18.96 4.91
CA SER A 69 -6.90 18.58 5.38
C SER A 69 -7.40 17.33 4.65
N ASP A 70 -8.26 16.53 5.28
CA ASP A 70 -8.74 15.24 4.76
C ASP A 70 -9.25 15.31 3.30
N LYS A 71 -9.97 16.38 2.96
CA LYS A 71 -10.50 16.62 1.60
C LYS A 71 -9.38 16.76 0.56
N ASN A 72 -8.33 17.50 0.89
CA ASN A 72 -7.21 17.71 0.00
C ASN A 72 -6.38 16.42 -0.11
N PHE A 73 -6.21 15.70 0.99
CA PHE A 73 -5.55 14.39 0.99
C PHE A 73 -6.23 13.42 0.02
N VAL A 74 -7.55 13.23 0.13
CA VAL A 74 -8.32 12.38 -0.81
C VAL A 74 -8.21 12.90 -2.25
N SER A 75 -8.21 14.22 -2.47
CA SER A 75 -8.02 14.79 -3.80
C SER A 75 -6.67 14.39 -4.43
N VAL A 76 -5.59 14.38 -3.64
CA VAL A 76 -4.25 13.94 -4.06
C VAL A 76 -4.26 12.46 -4.41
N ILE A 77 -4.89 11.59 -3.61
CA ILE A 77 -5.03 10.15 -3.93
C ILE A 77 -5.71 9.97 -5.30
N TYR A 78 -6.77 10.72 -5.56
CA TYR A 78 -7.50 10.66 -6.82
C TYR A 78 -6.65 11.11 -8.01
N ARG A 79 -5.75 12.09 -7.82
CA ARG A 79 -4.77 12.50 -8.84
C ARG A 79 -3.77 11.37 -9.08
N ILE A 80 -3.16 10.83 -8.03
CA ILE A 80 -2.22 9.70 -8.13
C ILE A 80 -2.85 8.51 -8.89
N LEU A 81 -4.08 8.13 -8.55
CA LEU A 81 -4.75 7.02 -9.24
C LEU A 81 -4.97 7.27 -10.73
N ARG A 82 -5.24 8.53 -11.11
CA ARG A 82 -5.47 8.92 -12.50
C ARG A 82 -4.15 9.05 -13.27
N ASP A 83 -3.19 9.76 -12.70
CA ASP A 83 -1.94 10.14 -13.37
C ASP A 83 -0.92 8.99 -13.38
N GLU A 84 -0.79 8.24 -12.27
CA GLU A 84 0.21 7.17 -12.14
C GLU A 84 -0.33 5.79 -12.50
N PHE A 85 -1.58 5.52 -12.16
CA PHE A 85 -2.17 4.19 -12.32
C PHE A 85 -3.22 4.11 -13.43
N ASN A 86 -3.55 5.24 -14.08
CA ASN A 86 -4.59 5.37 -15.12
C ASN A 86 -5.90 4.64 -14.77
N THR A 87 -6.22 4.57 -13.48
CA THR A 87 -7.34 3.78 -12.95
C THR A 87 -8.44 4.73 -12.52
N LYS A 88 -9.66 4.52 -13.03
CA LYS A 88 -10.81 5.33 -12.66
C LYS A 88 -11.30 4.91 -11.27
N PRO A 89 -11.32 5.82 -10.28
CA PRO A 89 -11.86 5.50 -8.96
C PRO A 89 -13.37 5.17 -9.06
N PRO A 90 -13.85 4.17 -8.30
CA PRO A 90 -15.26 3.73 -8.30
C PRO A 90 -16.21 4.71 -7.59
N LEU A 91 -15.67 5.72 -6.92
CA LEU A 91 -16.40 6.71 -6.12
C LEU A 91 -15.97 8.12 -6.55
N THR A 92 -16.83 9.11 -6.31
CA THR A 92 -16.42 10.52 -6.35
C THR A 92 -15.88 10.96 -4.98
N ARG A 93 -15.17 12.10 -4.96
CA ARG A 93 -14.64 12.69 -3.72
C ARG A 93 -15.74 12.91 -2.69
N GLU A 94 -16.89 13.43 -3.13
CA GLU A 94 -18.05 13.70 -2.27
C GLU A 94 -18.62 12.42 -1.68
N GLN A 95 -18.82 11.39 -2.52
CA GLN A 95 -19.31 10.08 -2.09
C GLN A 95 -18.35 9.39 -1.10
N PHE A 96 -17.05 9.69 -1.19
CA PHE A 96 -16.09 9.20 -0.19
C PHE A 96 -16.37 9.79 1.20
N PHE A 97 -16.70 11.08 1.29
CA PHE A 97 -17.03 11.77 2.55
C PHE A 97 -18.46 11.57 3.02
N THR A 98 -19.39 11.19 2.15
CA THR A 98 -20.77 10.84 2.53
C THR A 98 -20.78 9.54 3.33
N LEU A 99 -21.51 9.46 4.44
CA LEU A 99 -21.73 8.20 5.16
C LEU A 99 -22.41 7.15 4.26
N GLY A 100 -22.02 5.89 4.40
CA GLY A 100 -22.46 4.80 3.52
C GLY A 100 -21.43 4.45 2.44
N PHE A 101 -21.90 3.82 1.35
CA PHE A 101 -21.05 3.27 0.28
C PHE A 101 -19.89 2.39 0.77
N ALA A 102 -20.07 1.71 1.91
CA ALA A 102 -19.03 0.94 2.60
C ALA A 102 -18.29 -0.03 1.66
N GLU A 103 -19.05 -0.78 0.86
CA GLU A 103 -18.48 -1.74 -0.09
C GLU A 103 -17.58 -1.07 -1.13
N ARG A 104 -18.04 0.02 -1.75
CA ARG A 104 -17.25 0.73 -2.76
C ARG A 104 -16.02 1.38 -2.14
N LYS A 105 -16.11 1.84 -0.90
CA LYS A 105 -14.97 2.42 -0.15
C LYS A 105 -13.94 1.37 0.20
N LEU A 106 -14.38 0.18 0.62
CA LEU A 106 -13.50 -0.97 0.81
C LEU A 106 -12.80 -1.34 -0.48
N GLN A 107 -13.55 -1.49 -1.59
CA GLN A 107 -12.96 -1.79 -2.90
C GLN A 107 -11.95 -0.72 -3.32
N PHE A 108 -12.27 0.56 -3.12
CA PHE A 108 -11.36 1.68 -3.38
C PHE A 108 -10.08 1.56 -2.55
N ALA A 109 -10.18 1.38 -1.24
CA ALA A 109 -9.03 1.28 -0.35
C ALA A 109 -8.18 0.03 -0.64
N THR A 110 -8.82 -1.13 -0.86
CA THR A 110 -8.14 -2.36 -1.32
C THR A 110 -7.37 -2.13 -2.62
N THR A 111 -7.99 -1.45 -3.60
CA THR A 111 -7.34 -1.14 -4.87
C THR A 111 -6.12 -0.25 -4.66
N VAL A 112 -6.22 0.79 -3.83
CA VAL A 112 -5.09 1.67 -3.50
C VAL A 112 -3.94 0.87 -2.88
N ILE A 113 -4.23 -0.01 -1.91
CA ILE A 113 -3.22 -0.85 -1.27
C ILE A 113 -2.52 -1.74 -2.31
N GLN A 114 -3.29 -2.43 -3.15
CA GLN A 114 -2.73 -3.33 -4.16
C GLN A 114 -1.86 -2.60 -5.20
N LEU A 115 -2.29 -1.42 -5.64
CA LEU A 115 -1.54 -0.58 -6.57
C LEU A 115 -0.24 -0.07 -5.94
N CYS A 116 -0.29 0.41 -4.70
CA CYS A 116 0.90 0.83 -3.96
C CYS A 116 1.86 -0.34 -3.77
N ARG A 117 1.39 -1.50 -3.31
CA ARG A 117 2.21 -2.71 -3.17
C ARG A 117 2.91 -3.08 -4.48
N ARG A 118 2.15 -3.19 -5.58
CA ARG A 118 2.71 -3.49 -6.90
C ARG A 118 3.76 -2.48 -7.32
N ARG A 119 3.52 -1.19 -7.07
CA ARG A 119 4.47 -0.12 -7.41
C ARG A 119 5.73 -0.17 -6.55
N SER A 120 5.60 -0.41 -5.25
CA SER A 120 6.73 -0.64 -4.34
C SER A 120 7.57 -1.83 -4.82
N ASP A 121 6.95 -2.94 -5.23
CA ASP A 121 7.68 -4.10 -5.74
C ASP A 121 8.38 -3.86 -7.08
N MET A 122 7.90 -2.91 -7.89
CA MET A 122 8.59 -2.47 -9.11
C MET A 122 9.78 -1.54 -8.83
N LEU A 123 9.67 -0.70 -7.79
CA LEU A 123 10.71 0.25 -7.38
C LEU A 123 11.85 -0.46 -6.64
N LYS A 124 11.52 -1.45 -5.80
CA LYS A 124 12.52 -2.30 -5.14
C LYS A 124 13.43 -2.90 -6.21
N PRO A 125 14.77 -2.78 -6.09
CA PRO A 125 15.67 -3.43 -7.03
C PRO A 125 15.36 -4.93 -7.01
N LYS A 126 14.96 -5.48 -8.16
CA LYS A 126 14.72 -6.91 -8.31
C LYS A 126 15.97 -7.63 -7.82
N LYS A 127 15.92 -8.27 -6.65
CA LYS A 127 16.92 -9.27 -6.29
C LYS A 127 16.87 -10.28 -7.42
N LYS A 128 17.90 -10.29 -8.28
CA LYS A 128 18.03 -11.28 -9.33
C LYS A 128 17.90 -12.63 -8.63
N LYS A 129 16.82 -13.37 -8.87
CA LYS A 129 16.82 -14.81 -8.61
C LYS A 129 17.83 -15.36 -9.60
N THR A 130 19.07 -15.49 -9.17
CA THR A 130 20.03 -16.33 -9.87
C THR A 130 19.47 -17.75 -9.75
N MET A 131 18.75 -18.20 -10.77
CA MET A 131 18.51 -19.63 -10.97
C MET A 131 19.87 -20.25 -11.29
N ILE A 132 20.54 -20.78 -10.29
CA ILE A 132 21.60 -21.75 -10.52
C ILE A 132 20.88 -23.07 -10.78
N ARG A 133 20.76 -23.45 -12.06
CA ARG A 133 20.50 -24.84 -12.42
C ARG A 133 21.78 -25.62 -12.12
N SER A 134 21.79 -26.35 -11.03
CA SER A 134 22.83 -27.33 -10.72
C SER A 134 22.18 -28.71 -10.64
N ASN A 135 22.46 -29.55 -11.64
CA ASN A 135 22.46 -30.99 -11.42
C ASN A 135 23.60 -31.27 -10.45
N ALA A 136 23.34 -32.05 -9.42
CA ALA A 136 24.17 -32.29 -8.23
C ALA A 136 24.00 -31.23 -7.12
N GLY A 137 23.71 -31.74 -5.93
CA GLY A 137 23.13 -31.03 -4.80
C GLY A 137 23.92 -29.81 -4.33
N ILE A 138 23.19 -28.83 -3.78
CA ILE A 138 23.78 -27.60 -3.25
C ILE A 138 23.36 -27.38 -1.80
N GLN A 139 24.39 -27.39 -0.98
CA GLN A 139 24.52 -26.92 0.38
C GLN A 139 24.56 -25.38 0.38
N TYR A 140 23.83 -24.74 1.30
CA TYR A 140 23.79 -23.29 1.43
C TYR A 140 24.99 -22.79 2.24
N MET A 141 25.70 -21.78 1.72
CA MET A 141 26.67 -21.00 2.49
C MET A 141 26.41 -19.50 2.26
N TYR A 142 26.25 -18.75 3.35
CA TYR A 142 26.02 -17.30 3.33
C TYR A 142 27.35 -16.56 3.30
N PHE A 143 27.56 -15.69 2.32
CA PHE A 143 28.72 -14.80 2.26
C PHE A 143 28.36 -13.44 2.88
N GLY A 144 28.75 -13.23 4.14
CA GLY A 144 28.64 -11.97 4.87
C GLY A 144 29.98 -11.24 4.87
N ALA A 145 29.99 -10.02 4.36
CA ALA A 145 31.15 -9.13 4.29
C ALA A 145 31.54 -8.55 5.66
N ARG A 146 32.85 -8.50 5.97
CA ARG A 146 33.50 -7.31 6.54
C ARG A 146 35.03 -7.39 6.47
N MET A 147 35.62 -6.24 6.24
CA MET A 147 37.01 -5.95 5.89
C MET A 147 37.67 -5.21 7.05
N THR A 148 38.83 -5.68 7.54
CA THR A 148 39.87 -4.87 8.21
C THR A 148 41.22 -5.59 8.15
N ARG A 149 42.25 -4.92 7.63
CA ARG A 149 43.67 -5.27 7.85
C ARG A 149 44.07 -4.89 9.29
N LEU A 150 44.85 -5.72 9.97
CA LEU A 150 45.87 -5.34 10.97
C LEU A 150 46.94 -6.45 10.96
N ILE A 151 48.08 -6.23 10.31
CA ILE A 151 49.41 -5.83 10.85
C ILE A 151 50.24 -7.04 11.33
N GLU A 152 51.42 -7.12 10.71
CA GLU A 152 52.63 -7.91 11.01
C GLU A 152 53.13 -7.68 12.45
N GLU A 153 53.50 -8.75 13.16
CA GLU A 153 54.83 -9.00 13.75
C GLU A 153 54.93 -10.46 14.25
#